data_AF-A0A962Q5N3-F1
#
_entry.id   AF-A0A962Q5N3-F1
#
_cell.length_a   1.000
_cell.length_b   1.000
_cell.length_c   1.000
_cell.angle_alpha   90.00
_cell.angle_beta   90.00
_cell.angle_gamma   90.00
#
_symmetry.space_group_name_H-M   'P 1'
#
loop_
_entity.id
_entity.type
_entity.pdbx_description
1 polymer ?
#
loop_
_entity_poly.entity_id
_entity_poly.type
_entity_poly.pdbx_seq_one_letter_code
_entity_poly.pdbx_strand_id
1 'polypeptide(L)'
;MPWQIEKIIAVANGLQATGSSGGSTSEQIAAAFVLNRMELLPEGYGDVVEAWERLDGWQEHVRCIKRHHMHLIEDGPKSVYP
;
A
#
# COMPACT_ATOMS: atom_id res chain seq x y z
N MET A 1 8.45 -8.14 12.70
CA MET A 1 7.03 -8.33 12.33
C MET A 1 6.95 -9.48 11.32
N PRO A 2 5.78 -9.98 10.88
CA PRO A 2 5.73 -10.85 9.71
C PRO A 2 6.37 -10.13 8.52
N TRP A 3 7.21 -10.82 7.75
CA TRP A 3 7.97 -10.22 6.64
C TRP A 3 7.05 -9.56 5.59
N GLN A 4 5.83 -10.08 5.41
CA GLN A 4 4.82 -9.50 4.52
C GLN A 4 4.38 -8.10 4.95
N ILE A 5 4.23 -7.88 6.26
CA ILE A 5 3.83 -6.57 6.80
C ILE A 5 4.93 -5.54 6.53
N GLU A 6 6.17 -5.91 6.81
CA GLU A 6 7.34 -5.05 6.56
C GLU A 6 7.47 -4.72 5.07
N LYS A 7 7.21 -5.70 4.20
CA LYS A 7 7.23 -5.53 2.75
C LYS A 7 6.15 -4.57 2.25
N ILE A 8 4.91 -4.70 2.72
CA ILE A 8 3.81 -3.78 2.35
C ILE A 8 4.13 -2.35 2.78
N ILE A 9 4.68 -2.17 3.99
CA ILE A 9 5.09 -0.85 4.50
C ILE A 9 6.18 -0.24 3.61
N ALA A 10 7.22 -1.02 3.28
CA ALA A 10 8.29 -0.55 2.40
C ALA A 10 7.79 -0.14 1.01
N VAL A 11 6.87 -0.92 0.43
CA VAL A 11 6.25 -0.62 -0.87
C VAL A 11 5.36 0.63 -0.77
N ALA A 12 4.56 0.76 0.29
CA ALA A 12 3.74 1.94 0.52
C ALA A 12 4.56 3.23 0.63
N ASN A 13 5.67 3.19 1.38
CA ASN A 13 6.57 4.35 1.48
C ASN A 13 7.24 4.66 0.14
N GLY A 14 7.68 3.65 -0.61
CA GLY A 14 8.25 3.82 -1.96
C GLY A 14 7.26 4.46 -2.94
N LEU A 15 5.99 4.00 -2.93
CA LEU A 15 4.92 4.56 -3.76
C LEU A 15 4.62 6.02 -3.38
N GLN A 16 4.59 6.36 -2.09
CA GLN A 16 4.37 7.76 -1.68
C GLN A 16 5.53 8.68 -2.06
N ALA A 17 6.77 8.21 -1.93
CA ALA A 17 7.95 9.03 -2.19
C ALA A 17 8.19 9.27 -3.69
N THR A 18 7.96 8.25 -4.52
CA THR A 18 8.41 8.25 -5.92
C THR A 18 7.30 8.00 -6.94
N GLY A 19 6.10 7.62 -6.49
CA GLY A 19 5.01 7.17 -7.37
C GLY A 19 5.25 5.80 -8.00
N SER A 20 6.34 5.11 -7.65
CA SER A 20 6.70 3.80 -8.19
C SER A 20 7.23 2.89 -7.08
N SER A 21 7.17 1.58 -7.31
CA SER A 21 7.76 0.61 -6.39
C SER A 21 8.31 -0.59 -7.15
N GLY A 22 9.35 -1.22 -6.60
CA GLY A 22 9.82 -2.54 -7.07
C GLY A 22 9.03 -3.73 -6.50
N GLY A 23 7.87 -3.50 -5.89
CA GLY A 23 7.04 -4.56 -5.33
C GLY A 23 6.27 -5.34 -6.40
N SER A 24 5.86 -6.57 -6.07
CA SER A 24 4.96 -7.36 -6.91
C SER A 24 3.57 -6.72 -7.02
N THR A 25 2.75 -7.17 -7.99
CA THR A 25 1.37 -6.67 -8.18
C THR A 25 0.55 -6.71 -6.89
N SER A 26 0.57 -7.83 -6.16
CA SER A 26 -0.18 -7.95 -4.90
C SER A 26 0.36 -7.04 -3.80
N GLU A 27 1.68 -6.83 -3.74
CA GLU A 27 2.28 -5.89 -2.79
C GLU A 27 1.88 -4.44 -3.09
N GLN A 28 1.86 -4.05 -4.37
CA GLN A 28 1.42 -2.74 -4.82
C GLN A 28 -0.06 -2.51 -4.52
N ILE A 29 -0.91 -3.50 -4.81
CA ILE A 29 -2.33 -3.46 -4.47
C ILE A 29 -2.50 -3.29 -2.95
N ALA A 30 -1.84 -4.14 -2.14
CA ALA A 30 -1.91 -4.05 -0.68
C ALA A 30 -1.47 -2.68 -0.16
N ALA A 31 -0.38 -2.14 -0.70
CA ALA A 31 0.10 -0.80 -0.36
C ALA A 31 -0.90 0.30 -0.75
N ALA A 32 -1.50 0.23 -1.95
CA ALA A 32 -2.54 1.16 -2.38
C ALA A 32 -3.75 1.17 -1.40
N PHE A 33 -4.15 -0.01 -0.91
CA PHE A 33 -5.20 -0.14 0.12
C PHE A 33 -4.80 0.39 1.50
N VAL A 34 -3.54 0.18 1.92
CA VAL A 34 -3.01 0.77 3.15
C VAL A 34 -3.06 2.29 3.07
N LEU A 35 -2.57 2.85 1.96
CA LEU A 35 -2.53 4.29 1.71
C LEU A 35 -3.91 4.90 1.41
N ASN A 36 -4.91 4.07 1.11
CA ASN A 36 -6.22 4.49 0.65
C ASN A 36 -6.17 5.34 -0.64
N ARG A 37 -5.22 5.01 -1.53
CA ARG A 37 -4.94 5.71 -2.79
C ARG A 37 -5.08 4.74 -3.95
N MET A 38 -6.31 4.61 -4.47
CA MET A 38 -6.62 3.66 -5.54
C MET A 38 -6.00 4.06 -6.88
N GLU A 39 -5.59 5.33 -7.03
CA GLU A 39 -4.81 5.81 -8.16
C GLU A 39 -3.42 5.15 -8.27
N LEU A 40 -2.95 4.50 -7.20
CA LEU A 40 -1.68 3.74 -7.17
C LEU A 40 -1.88 2.25 -7.49
N LEU A 41 -3.10 1.82 -7.83
CA LEU A 41 -3.32 0.44 -8.26
C LEU A 41 -2.57 0.17 -9.58
N PRO A 42 -2.01 -1.04 -9.76
CA PRO A 42 -1.32 -1.39 -11.00
C PRO A 42 -2.26 -1.32 -12.21
N GLU A 43 -1.70 -0.97 -13.37
CA GLU A 43 -2.44 -0.91 -14.63
C GLU A 43 -3.12 -2.26 -14.92
N GLY A 44 -4.41 -2.21 -15.26
CA GLY A 44 -5.26 -3.40 -15.43
C GLY A 44 -6.14 -3.73 -14.22
N TYR A 45 -5.90 -3.16 -13.04
CA TYR A 45 -6.78 -3.26 -11.88
C TYR A 45 -7.66 -2.01 -11.74
N GLY A 46 -8.59 -1.84 -12.67
CA GLY A 46 -9.57 -0.75 -12.63
C GLY A 46 -10.71 -0.98 -11.64
N ASP A 47 -10.99 -2.24 -11.32
CA ASP A 47 -11.97 -2.62 -10.30
C ASP A 47 -11.27 -2.82 -8.95
N VAL A 48 -11.62 -1.95 -8.00
CA VAL A 48 -11.07 -1.96 -6.64
C VAL A 48 -11.49 -3.24 -5.89
N VAL A 49 -12.70 -3.75 -6.12
CA VAL A 49 -13.18 -4.97 -5.45
C VAL A 49 -12.39 -6.18 -5.95
N GLU A 50 -12.17 -6.30 -7.26
CA GLU A 50 -11.35 -7.36 -7.84
C GLU A 50 -9.92 -7.33 -7.29
N ALA A 51 -9.32 -6.14 -7.23
CA ALA A 51 -7.98 -5.95 -6.66
C ALA A 51 -7.93 -6.38 -5.19
N TRP A 52 -8.96 -6.03 -4.40
CA TRP A 52 -9.07 -6.43 -3.00
C TRP A 52 -9.21 -7.95 -2.85
N GLU A 53 -10.09 -8.59 -3.64
CA GLU A 53 -10.30 -10.03 -3.60
C GLU A 53 -9.04 -10.81 -3.97
N ARG A 54 -8.27 -10.32 -4.95
CA ARG A 54 -7.00 -10.93 -5.36
C ARG A 54 -5.96 -11.02 -4.24
N LEU A 55 -6.02 -10.14 -3.24
CA LEU A 55 -5.10 -10.18 -2.11
C LEU A 55 -5.24 -11.44 -1.26
N ASP A 56 -6.42 -12.07 -1.25
CA ASP A 56 -6.70 -13.28 -0.48
C ASP A 56 -6.17 -13.14 0.98
N GLY A 57 -5.21 -13.97 1.41
CA GLY A 57 -4.61 -13.90 2.75
C GLY A 57 -3.88 -12.58 3.09
N TRP A 58 -3.48 -11.79 2.11
CA TRP A 58 -2.81 -10.50 2.33
C TRP A 58 -3.76 -9.41 2.85
N GLN A 59 -5.09 -9.59 2.72
CA GLN A 59 -6.08 -8.67 3.25
C GLN A 59 -5.94 -8.47 4.76
N GLU A 60 -5.59 -9.53 5.50
CA GLU A 60 -5.38 -9.47 6.95
C GLU A 60 -4.17 -8.60 7.31
N HIS A 61 -3.10 -8.68 6.51
CA HIS A 61 -1.91 -7.84 6.69
C HIS A 61 -2.23 -6.37 6.46
N VAL A 62 -3.03 -6.05 5.43
CA VAL A 62 -3.50 -4.68 5.18
C VAL A 62 -4.30 -4.16 6.38
N ARG A 63 -5.26 -4.94 6.88
CA ARG A 63 -6.06 -4.57 8.07
C ARG A 63 -5.18 -4.36 9.31
N CYS A 64 -4.20 -5.24 9.51
CA CYS A 64 -3.24 -5.14 10.62
C CYS A 64 -2.42 -3.84 10.52
N ILE A 65 -1.92 -3.51 9.33
CA ILE A 65 -1.15 -2.28 9.11
C ILE A 65 -2.02 -1.05 9.39
N LYS A 66 -3.23 -0.98 8.82
CA LYS A 66 -4.14 0.14 9.03
C LYS A 66 -4.51 0.34 10.50
N ARG A 67 -4.58 -0.74 11.29
CA ARG A 67 -4.94 -0.68 12.71
C ARG A 67 -3.76 -0.39 13.64
N HIS A 68 -2.57 -0.92 13.35
CA HIS A 68 -1.47 -0.96 14.31
C HIS A 68 -0.16 -0.34 13.80
N HIS A 69 0.02 -0.17 12.49
CA HIS A 69 1.32 0.19 11.90
C HIS A 69 1.30 1.40 10.97
N MET A 70 0.19 2.14 10.93
CA MET A 70 0.11 3.41 10.17
C MET A 70 1.18 4.42 10.59
N HIS A 71 1.67 4.37 11.83
CA HIS A 71 2.76 5.23 12.31
C HIS A 71 4.11 4.97 11.63
N LEU A 72 4.27 3.85 10.92
CA LEU A 72 5.48 3.51 10.15
C LEU A 72 5.37 3.92 8.67
N ILE A 73 4.19 4.36 8.26
CA ILE A 73 3.96 4.91 6.93
C ILE A 73 4.39 6.37 6.97
N GLU A 74 5.36 6.73 6.15
CA GLU A 74 5.80 8.11 6.03
C GLU A 74 4.67 8.93 5.44
N ASP A 75 4.26 10.02 6.09
CA ASP A 75 3.36 10.99 5.46
C ASP A 75 4.10 11.52 4.22
N GLY A 76 3.56 11.31 3.02
CA GLY A 76 4.13 11.80 1.77
C GLY A 76 4.51 13.28 1.84
N PRO A 77 5.30 13.82 0.89
CA PRO A 77 5.97 15.12 1.04
C PRO A 77 5.00 16.14 1.64
N LYS A 78 5.26 16.51 2.91
CA LYS A 78 4.47 17.50 3.62
C LYS A 78 4.34 18.66 2.67
N SER A 79 3.12 18.94 2.25
CA SER A 79 2.83 20.12 1.47
C SER A 79 3.17 21.31 2.35
N VAL A 80 4.43 21.76 2.24
CA VAL A 80 4.89 23.04 2.73
C VAL A 80 4.25 24.03 1.78
N TYR A 81 3.01 24.41 2.07
CA TYR A 81 2.51 25.68 1.56
C TYR A 81 2.90 26.78 2.57
N PRO A 82 3.39 27.92 2.05
CA PRO A 82 4.05 28.98 2.81
C PRO A 82 3.13 29.73 3.78
#